data_AF-A0A136M9W3-F1
#
_entry.id   AF-A0A136M9W3-F1
#
_cell.length_a   1.000
_cell.length_b   1.000
_cell.length_c   1.000
_cell.angle_alpha   90.00
_cell.angle_beta   90.00
_cell.angle_gamma   90.00
#
_symmetry.space_group_name_H-M   'P 1'
#
loop_
_entity.id
_entity.type
_entity.pdbx_description
1 polymer ?
#
loop_
_entity_poly.entity_id
_entity_poly.type
_entity_poly.pdbx_seq_one_letter_code
_entity_poly.pdbx_strand_id
1 'polypeptide(L)'
;PSYVYYRNWSVGQGWSSEESIDNSTFGSLHVGGRHPSLAVTSTDGVFVVWHDHRHCIPQGNWINNVEIYADMRPYGGSFSPSDIRLTQTSKANPGDNGYVPKVISDPDGDLTVVWYDYHFNSDISDLFCLTFDPSTSIPAITDLSLHRITDLASRGNTPPFTVPDIAADSTGHHHLVWAGGLGSGVNLYYSEISAASGLAAVTLLKQGGTDFF
;
A
#
# COMPACT_ATOMS: atom_id res chain seq x y z
N PRO A 1 12.93 -15.59 -1.54
CA PRO A 1 13.11 -14.39 -0.69
C PRO A 1 13.29 -13.19 -1.61
N SER A 2 12.57 -12.10 -1.35
CA SER A 2 12.61 -10.87 -2.14
C SER A 2 13.16 -9.76 -1.26
N TYR A 3 13.86 -8.79 -1.84
CA TYR A 3 14.36 -7.63 -1.13
C TYR A 3 13.76 -6.38 -1.78
N VAL A 4 13.62 -5.32 -0.99
CA VAL A 4 13.33 -3.98 -1.48
C VAL A 4 14.65 -3.24 -1.62
N TYR A 5 14.97 -2.84 -2.84
CA TYR A 5 16.18 -2.09 -3.15
C TYR A 5 15.86 -0.65 -3.52
N TYR A 6 16.74 0.26 -3.11
CA TYR A 6 16.75 1.65 -3.53
C TYR A 6 18.00 2.00 -4.33
N ARG A 7 17.82 2.86 -5.33
CA ARG A 7 18.88 3.58 -6.04
C ARG A 7 18.38 4.96 -6.42
N ASN A 8 19.28 5.94 -6.48
CA ASN A 8 18.98 7.24 -7.07
C ASN A 8 19.81 7.48 -8.32
N TRP A 9 19.27 8.25 -9.25
CA TRP A 9 19.98 8.72 -10.43
C TRP A 9 20.36 10.19 -10.26
N SER A 10 21.61 10.51 -10.57
CA SER A 10 22.14 11.87 -10.54
C SER A 10 22.68 12.27 -11.92
N VAL A 11 22.32 13.47 -12.37
CA VAL A 11 22.85 14.03 -13.62
C VAL A 11 24.38 14.06 -13.56
N GLY A 12 25.04 13.43 -14.54
CA GLY A 12 26.50 13.39 -14.63
C GLY A 12 27.20 12.34 -13.75
N GLN A 13 26.50 11.70 -12.79
CA GLN A 13 27.04 10.62 -11.96
C GLN A 13 26.38 9.26 -12.23
N GLY A 14 25.19 9.25 -12.84
CA GLY A 14 24.45 8.02 -13.12
C GLY A 14 23.73 7.46 -11.89
N TRP A 15 23.49 6.16 -11.89
CA TRP A 15 22.85 5.45 -10.78
C TRP A 15 23.80 5.21 -9.61
N SER A 16 23.34 5.44 -8.38
CA SER A 16 24.03 5.01 -7.16
C SER A 16 24.20 3.49 -7.11
N SER A 17 25.01 3.01 -6.15
CA SER A 17 24.98 1.59 -5.75
C SER A 17 23.59 1.20 -5.25
N GLU A 18 23.30 -0.10 -5.33
CA GLU A 18 22.10 -0.70 -4.74
C GLU A 18 22.19 -0.69 -3.22
N GLU A 19 21.11 -0.26 -2.57
CA GLU A 19 20.91 -0.27 -1.13
C GLU A 19 19.71 -1.15 -0.82
N SER A 20 19.87 -2.20 0.01
CA SER A 20 18.73 -2.97 0.53
C SER A 20 18.13 -2.18 1.67
N ILE A 21 16.83 -1.88 1.60
CA ILE A 21 16.16 -0.98 2.55
C ILE A 21 15.13 -1.69 3.44
N ASP A 22 14.95 -3.00 3.28
CA ASP A 22 14.05 -3.79 4.11
C ASP A 22 14.79 -4.79 5.02
N ASN A 23 14.30 -4.92 6.25
CA ASN A 23 14.73 -5.91 7.24
C ASN A 23 13.66 -6.99 7.44
N SER A 24 13.13 -7.52 6.35
CA SER A 24 11.98 -8.45 6.30
C SER A 24 12.31 -9.88 6.77
N THR A 25 12.63 -10.03 8.06
CA THR A 25 13.12 -11.30 8.63
C THR A 25 12.10 -12.02 9.52
N PHE A 26 11.93 -13.31 9.29
CA PHE A 26 11.28 -14.27 10.20
C PHE A 26 12.35 -15.15 10.85
N GLY A 27 12.66 -14.92 12.12
CA GLY A 27 13.83 -15.52 12.76
C GLY A 27 15.12 -15.11 12.04
N SER A 28 15.93 -16.07 11.58
CA SER A 28 17.13 -15.80 10.76
C SER A 28 16.86 -15.80 9.25
N LEU A 29 15.63 -16.11 8.83
CA LEU A 29 15.28 -16.18 7.41
C LEU A 29 14.77 -14.82 6.93
N HIS A 30 15.39 -14.29 5.87
CA HIS A 30 14.79 -13.18 5.14
C HIS A 30 13.61 -13.71 4.31
N VAL A 31 12.39 -13.29 4.63
CA VAL A 31 11.15 -13.72 3.97
C VAL A 31 10.65 -12.70 2.95
N GLY A 32 11.09 -11.45 3.10
CA GLY A 32 11.10 -10.43 2.06
C GLY A 32 9.92 -9.46 2.06
N GLY A 33 10.21 -8.24 1.60
CA GLY A 33 9.22 -7.26 1.15
C GLY A 33 8.96 -7.38 -0.35
N ARG A 34 7.75 -7.01 -0.82
CA ARG A 34 7.43 -6.95 -2.26
C ARG A 34 6.50 -5.79 -2.60
N HIS A 35 6.31 -5.62 -3.91
CA HIS A 35 5.48 -4.57 -4.49
C HIS A 35 5.77 -3.19 -3.87
N PRO A 36 7.04 -2.74 -3.85
CA PRO A 36 7.35 -1.45 -3.28
C PRO A 36 6.73 -0.32 -4.10
N SER A 37 6.36 0.74 -3.41
CA SER A 37 5.96 2.01 -3.99
C SER A 37 6.70 3.12 -3.24
N LEU A 38 7.05 4.21 -3.92
CA LEU A 38 7.74 5.33 -3.30
C LEU A 38 7.09 6.65 -3.69
N ALA A 39 7.20 7.62 -2.77
CA ALA A 39 6.87 9.01 -3.00
C ALA A 39 8.05 9.89 -2.56
N VAL A 40 8.24 11.00 -3.27
CA VAL A 40 9.13 12.08 -2.81
C VAL A 40 8.31 13.00 -1.92
N THR A 41 8.81 13.29 -0.72
CA THR A 41 8.12 14.17 0.23
C THR A 41 8.28 15.64 -0.14
N SER A 42 7.44 16.51 0.43
CA SER A 42 7.54 17.97 0.26
C SER A 42 8.88 18.58 0.73
N THR A 43 9.69 17.80 1.45
CA THR A 43 11.02 18.16 1.96
C THR A 43 12.16 17.47 1.21
N ASP A 44 11.92 16.99 -0.01
CA ASP A 44 12.86 16.25 -0.87
C ASP A 44 13.39 14.94 -0.25
N GLY A 45 12.67 14.41 0.75
CA GLY A 45 12.88 13.07 1.27
C GLY A 45 12.25 12.01 0.36
N VAL A 46 12.54 10.75 0.65
CA VAL A 46 11.92 9.60 -0.02
C VAL A 46 11.20 8.77 1.04
N PHE A 47 9.92 8.50 0.83
CA PHE A 47 9.16 7.55 1.62
C PHE A 47 8.86 6.32 0.75
N VAL A 48 9.16 5.13 1.26
CA VAL A 48 8.94 3.87 0.55
C VAL A 48 8.01 3.00 1.37
N VAL A 49 7.03 2.39 0.74
CA VAL A 49 6.13 1.39 1.32
C VAL A 49 6.25 0.08 0.59
N TRP A 50 6.02 -1.03 1.28
CA TRP A 50 5.95 -2.37 0.70
C TRP A 50 5.03 -3.26 1.53
N HIS A 51 4.62 -4.40 0.99
CA HIS A 51 3.97 -5.42 1.80
C HIS A 51 4.97 -6.49 2.25
N ASP A 52 4.76 -7.06 3.43
CA ASP A 52 5.79 -7.75 4.18
C ASP A 52 5.31 -9.07 4.77
N HIS A 53 6.11 -10.11 4.60
CA HIS A 53 5.77 -11.47 5.03
C HIS A 53 6.33 -11.84 6.41
N ARG A 54 7.02 -10.94 7.13
CA ARG A 54 7.72 -11.28 8.39
C ARG A 54 6.81 -11.73 9.54
N HIS A 55 5.52 -11.44 9.45
CA HIS A 55 4.50 -11.89 10.43
C HIS A 55 3.72 -13.12 9.98
N CYS A 56 3.94 -13.56 8.74
CA CYS A 56 3.38 -14.81 8.27
C CYS A 56 4.13 -16.00 8.87
N ILE A 57 3.47 -17.16 8.91
CA ILE A 57 4.06 -18.42 9.37
C ILE A 57 4.00 -19.49 8.27
N PRO A 58 4.91 -20.49 8.28
CA PRO A 58 4.89 -21.57 7.30
C PRO A 58 3.55 -22.31 7.20
N GLN A 59 2.87 -22.53 8.33
CA GLN A 59 1.56 -23.18 8.40
C GLN A 59 0.45 -22.37 7.70
N GLY A 60 0.65 -21.06 7.61
CA GLY A 60 -0.23 -20.13 6.89
C GLY A 60 0.15 -19.93 5.42
N ASN A 61 1.04 -20.78 4.88
CA ASN A 61 1.55 -20.69 3.50
C ASN A 61 2.10 -19.30 3.14
N TRP A 62 2.63 -18.57 4.12
CA TRP A 62 3.15 -17.21 3.95
C TRP A 62 2.12 -16.16 3.51
N ILE A 63 0.84 -16.35 3.80
CA ILE A 63 -0.26 -15.45 3.40
C ILE A 63 -1.30 -15.25 4.52
N ASN A 64 -0.91 -15.39 5.78
CA ASN A 64 -1.85 -15.34 6.92
C ASN A 64 -1.70 -14.08 7.80
N ASN A 65 -0.66 -13.28 7.56
CA ASN A 65 -0.45 -11.99 8.20
C ASN A 65 0.55 -11.16 7.38
N VAL A 66 0.14 -10.73 6.18
CA VAL A 66 0.95 -9.84 5.35
C VAL A 66 0.67 -8.41 5.79
N GLU A 67 1.72 -7.65 6.12
CA GLU A 67 1.56 -6.31 6.69
C GLU A 67 2.19 -5.26 5.78
N ILE A 68 1.67 -4.03 5.82
CA ILE A 68 2.28 -2.90 5.15
C ILE A 68 3.39 -2.32 6.03
N TYR A 69 4.57 -2.25 5.45
CA TYR A 69 5.77 -1.68 6.04
C TYR A 69 6.25 -0.49 5.23
N ALA A 70 7.08 0.34 5.86
CA ALA A 70 7.66 1.52 5.26
C ALA A 70 9.06 1.82 5.78
N ASP A 71 9.76 2.69 5.06
CA ASP A 71 10.97 3.36 5.52
C ASP A 71 11.06 4.75 4.87
N MET A 72 11.79 5.65 5.51
CA MET A 72 11.96 7.03 5.09
C MET A 72 13.43 7.40 5.05
N ARG A 73 13.83 8.03 3.94
CA ARG A 73 15.12 8.67 3.77
C ARG A 73 14.93 10.19 3.70
N PRO A 74 15.33 10.95 4.73
CA PRO A 74 15.33 12.42 4.67
C PRO A 74 16.24 12.94 3.55
N TYR A 75 15.99 14.17 3.07
CA TYR A 75 16.89 14.81 2.11
C TYR A 75 18.33 14.88 2.65
N GLY A 76 19.29 14.39 1.86
CA GLY A 76 20.69 14.28 2.28
C GLY A 76 20.99 13.22 3.35
N GLY A 77 19.99 12.48 3.82
CA GLY A 77 20.11 11.44 4.83
C GLY A 77 20.26 10.02 4.28
N SER A 78 19.97 9.05 5.15
CA SER A 78 19.93 7.62 4.87
C SER A 78 18.58 7.04 5.29
N PHE A 79 18.26 5.85 4.79
CA PHE A 79 17.15 5.04 5.31
C PHE A 79 17.40 4.63 6.76
N SER A 80 16.33 4.35 7.49
CA SER A 80 16.40 3.88 8.86
C SER A 80 16.98 2.46 8.92
N PRO A 81 17.77 2.09 9.93
CA PRO A 81 18.12 0.68 10.16
C PRO A 81 16.93 -0.14 10.70
N SER A 82 15.76 0.47 10.89
CA SER A 82 14.57 -0.16 11.43
C SER A 82 13.35 0.28 10.66
N ASP A 83 12.68 -0.71 10.08
CA ASP A 83 11.50 -0.52 9.25
C ASP A 83 10.30 -0.11 10.12
N ILE A 84 9.43 0.71 9.54
CA ILE A 84 8.21 1.21 10.15
C ILE A 84 7.07 0.28 9.78
N ARG A 85 6.39 -0.31 10.78
CA ARG A 85 5.22 -1.16 10.57
C ARG A 85 3.95 -0.30 10.57
N LEU A 86 3.38 -0.04 9.39
CA LEU A 86 2.17 0.78 9.23
C LEU A 86 0.92 0.03 9.69
N THR A 87 0.75 -1.23 9.31
CA THR A 87 -0.37 -2.07 9.75
C THR A 87 0.09 -3.10 10.76
N GLN A 88 -0.61 -3.15 11.90
CA GLN A 88 -0.29 -3.95 13.08
C GLN A 88 -1.50 -4.77 13.49
N THR A 89 -1.99 -5.55 12.55
CA THR A 89 -3.18 -6.37 12.74
C THR A 89 -2.79 -7.80 13.10
N SER A 90 -3.76 -8.48 13.70
CA SER A 90 -3.65 -9.90 13.97
C SER A 90 -5.05 -10.49 14.08
N LYS A 91 -5.41 -11.31 13.09
CA LYS A 91 -6.61 -12.13 13.10
C LYS A 91 -6.28 -13.61 13.05
N ALA A 92 -7.20 -14.41 13.58
CA ALA A 92 -7.12 -15.86 13.50
C ALA A 92 -7.47 -16.40 12.10
N ASN A 93 -8.12 -15.60 11.25
CA ASN A 93 -8.44 -15.99 9.87
C ASN A 93 -7.21 -15.78 8.97
N PRO A 94 -7.08 -16.51 7.86
CA PRO A 94 -5.93 -16.39 6.95
C PRO A 94 -5.97 -15.14 6.08
N GLY A 95 -6.88 -14.19 6.33
CA GLY A 95 -7.16 -13.06 5.45
C GLY A 95 -6.54 -11.73 5.90
N ASP A 96 -5.81 -11.68 6.99
CA ASP A 96 -5.22 -10.44 7.50
C ASP A 96 -4.00 -10.04 6.66
N ASN A 97 -4.21 -9.47 5.47
CA ASN A 97 -3.17 -9.38 4.45
C ASN A 97 -3.25 -8.09 3.65
N GLY A 98 -2.44 -7.10 4.03
CA GLY A 98 -2.23 -5.89 3.26
C GLY A 98 -1.42 -6.19 2.00
N TYR A 99 -1.97 -5.89 0.82
CA TYR A 99 -1.35 -6.20 -0.46
C TYR A 99 -1.18 -4.97 -1.37
N VAL A 100 -0.05 -4.99 -2.10
CA VAL A 100 0.27 -4.07 -3.21
C VAL A 100 0.03 -2.60 -2.84
N PRO A 101 0.73 -2.07 -1.81
CA PRO A 101 0.55 -0.70 -1.40
C PRO A 101 1.03 0.27 -2.49
N LYS A 102 0.34 1.40 -2.61
CA LYS A 102 0.76 2.58 -3.39
C LYS A 102 0.84 3.77 -2.48
N VAL A 103 1.81 4.65 -2.72
CA VAL A 103 1.96 5.89 -1.98
C VAL A 103 2.17 7.08 -2.90
N ILE A 104 1.57 8.20 -2.52
CA ILE A 104 1.78 9.52 -3.13
C ILE A 104 2.04 10.57 -2.05
N SER A 105 2.69 11.67 -2.44
CA SER A 105 2.69 12.93 -1.68
C SER A 105 1.71 13.87 -2.37
N ASP A 106 0.85 14.53 -1.59
CA ASP A 106 -0.07 15.54 -2.09
C ASP A 106 0.53 16.97 -2.05
N PRO A 107 -0.15 17.99 -2.61
CA PRO A 107 0.33 19.37 -2.59
C PRO A 107 0.46 20.00 -1.20
N ASP A 108 -0.25 19.49 -0.20
CA ASP A 108 -0.17 19.96 1.18
C ASP A 108 1.03 19.32 1.92
N GLY A 109 1.62 18.29 1.33
CA GLY A 109 2.79 17.57 1.84
C GLY A 109 2.45 16.34 2.66
N ASP A 110 1.16 15.99 2.74
CA ASP A 110 0.72 14.74 3.35
C ASP A 110 1.05 13.57 2.42
N LEU A 111 1.30 12.41 3.04
CA LEU A 111 1.45 11.15 2.34
C LEU A 111 0.14 10.37 2.39
N THR A 112 -0.28 9.85 1.24
CA THR A 112 -1.43 8.95 1.15
C THR A 112 -1.01 7.58 0.67
N VAL A 113 -1.29 6.56 1.48
CA VAL A 113 -1.05 5.15 1.19
C VAL A 113 -2.37 4.45 0.94
N VAL A 114 -2.48 3.72 -0.17
CA VAL A 114 -3.62 2.86 -0.49
C VAL A 114 -3.19 1.43 -0.71
N TRP A 115 -4.01 0.48 -0.29
CA TRP A 115 -3.76 -0.96 -0.45
C TRP A 115 -5.09 -1.70 -0.50
N TYR A 116 -5.04 -3.01 -0.80
CA TYR A 116 -6.20 -3.88 -0.59
C TYR A 116 -5.91 -4.92 0.49
N ASP A 117 -6.95 -5.33 1.22
CA ASP A 117 -6.82 -6.27 2.34
C ASP A 117 -8.04 -7.18 2.46
N TYR A 118 -7.83 -8.41 2.92
CA TYR A 118 -8.87 -9.42 3.18
C TYR A 118 -9.27 -9.49 4.68
N HIS A 119 -8.83 -8.51 5.48
CA HIS A 119 -9.01 -8.48 6.94
C HIS A 119 -10.44 -8.79 7.42
N PHE A 120 -11.44 -8.21 6.76
CA PHE A 120 -12.85 -8.38 7.14
C PHE A 120 -13.51 -9.60 6.50
N ASN A 121 -12.95 -10.13 5.42
CA ASN A 121 -13.45 -11.30 4.70
C ASN A 121 -12.28 -11.98 3.95
N SER A 122 -11.97 -13.23 4.31
CA SER A 122 -10.84 -13.97 3.75
C SER A 122 -10.92 -14.25 2.24
N ASP A 123 -12.10 -14.09 1.64
CA ASP A 123 -12.34 -14.37 0.22
C ASP A 123 -12.57 -13.10 -0.60
N ILE A 124 -12.89 -11.97 0.05
CA ILE A 124 -13.26 -10.74 -0.66
C ILE A 124 -12.55 -9.53 -0.04
N SER A 125 -11.53 -9.05 -0.74
CA SER A 125 -10.76 -7.88 -0.32
C SER A 125 -11.54 -6.58 -0.44
N ASP A 126 -11.15 -5.64 0.41
CA ASP A 126 -11.57 -4.25 0.40
C ASP A 126 -10.36 -3.35 0.14
N LEU A 127 -10.62 -2.11 -0.30
CA LEU A 127 -9.62 -1.07 -0.37
C LEU A 127 -9.52 -0.31 0.94
N PHE A 128 -8.29 0.13 1.23
CA PHE A 128 -7.94 0.89 2.42
C PHE A 128 -7.13 2.11 2.04
N CYS A 129 -7.23 3.14 2.87
CA CYS A 129 -6.53 4.40 2.70
C CYS A 129 -6.03 4.94 4.05
N LEU A 130 -4.80 5.45 4.04
CA LEU A 130 -4.19 6.18 5.14
C LEU A 130 -3.59 7.47 4.58
N THR A 131 -4.04 8.62 5.07
CA THR A 131 -3.42 9.92 4.82
C THR A 131 -2.82 10.47 6.12
N PHE A 132 -1.59 10.97 6.07
CA PHE A 132 -0.91 11.51 7.24
C PHE A 132 0.20 12.51 6.86
N ASP A 133 0.44 13.48 7.75
CA ASP A 133 1.57 14.39 7.67
C ASP A 133 2.85 13.70 8.19
N PRO A 134 3.82 13.37 7.33
CA PRO A 134 5.05 12.67 7.74
C PRO A 134 5.94 13.51 8.66
N SER A 135 5.73 14.83 8.77
CA SER A 135 6.48 15.71 9.67
C SER A 135 6.01 15.65 11.12
N THR A 136 4.78 15.17 11.36
CA THR A 136 4.21 15.06 12.71
C THR A 136 4.43 13.67 13.29
N SER A 137 3.94 12.65 12.60
CA SER A 137 4.04 11.25 13.01
C SER A 137 3.66 10.32 11.88
N ILE A 138 4.29 9.15 11.85
CA ILE A 138 3.92 8.05 10.96
C ILE A 138 3.00 7.09 11.73
N PRO A 139 1.74 6.89 11.33
CA PRO A 139 0.78 6.11 12.09
C PRO A 139 1.11 4.62 12.20
N ALA A 140 0.70 4.01 13.31
CA ALA A 140 0.66 2.57 13.52
C ALA A 140 -0.81 2.12 13.63
N ILE A 141 -1.34 1.49 12.59
CA ILE A 141 -2.73 1.09 12.48
C ILE A 141 -2.94 -0.26 13.16
N THR A 142 -3.69 -0.27 14.26
CA THR A 142 -4.12 -1.50 14.95
C THR A 142 -5.58 -1.88 14.66
N ASP A 143 -6.37 -0.92 14.18
CA ASP A 143 -7.75 -1.11 13.76
C ASP A 143 -7.94 -0.57 12.34
N LEU A 144 -8.20 -1.48 11.40
CA LEU A 144 -8.41 -1.15 9.99
C LEU A 144 -9.80 -0.57 9.70
N SER A 145 -10.74 -0.58 10.66
CA SER A 145 -12.12 -0.16 10.42
C SER A 145 -12.23 1.31 9.98
N LEU A 146 -11.38 2.18 10.51
CA LEU A 146 -11.35 3.60 10.19
C LEU A 146 -10.64 3.91 8.86
N HIS A 147 -9.93 2.93 8.31
CA HIS A 147 -9.14 3.08 7.08
C HIS A 147 -9.79 2.38 5.89
N ARG A 148 -10.86 1.61 6.11
CA ARG A 148 -11.59 0.90 5.06
C ARG A 148 -12.43 1.87 4.24
N ILE A 149 -12.14 1.99 2.95
CA ILE A 149 -12.83 2.93 2.05
C ILE A 149 -13.88 2.25 1.15
N THR A 150 -13.86 0.92 1.06
CA THR A 150 -14.90 0.14 0.38
C THR A 150 -15.37 -1.01 1.25
N ASP A 151 -16.62 -1.43 1.12
CA ASP A 151 -17.12 -2.63 1.78
C ASP A 151 -17.99 -3.51 0.87
N LEU A 152 -18.30 -4.73 1.33
CA LEU A 152 -19.15 -5.66 0.60
C LEU A 152 -20.55 -5.09 0.29
N ALA A 153 -21.12 -4.32 1.23
CA ALA A 153 -22.46 -3.76 1.09
C ALA A 153 -22.52 -2.67 0.00
N SER A 154 -21.47 -1.86 -0.10
CA SER A 154 -21.31 -0.76 -1.06
C SER A 154 -21.06 -1.24 -2.49
N ARG A 155 -20.59 -2.48 -2.68
CA ARG A 155 -20.23 -3.02 -4.01
C ARG A 155 -21.23 -3.99 -4.62
N GLY A 156 -22.35 -4.31 -3.95
CA GLY A 156 -23.46 -5.09 -4.55
C GLY A 156 -23.06 -6.46 -5.14
N ASN A 157 -22.28 -7.25 -4.41
CA ASN A 157 -21.70 -8.54 -4.84
C ASN A 157 -20.67 -8.46 -6.00
N THR A 158 -20.09 -7.28 -6.24
CA THR A 158 -18.92 -7.18 -7.12
C THR A 158 -17.76 -8.04 -6.57
N PRO A 159 -16.95 -8.68 -7.46
CA PRO A 159 -15.74 -9.41 -7.08
C PRO A 159 -14.76 -8.61 -6.18
N PRO A 160 -13.77 -9.25 -5.53
CA PRO A 160 -12.79 -8.57 -4.69
C PRO A 160 -12.17 -7.35 -5.37
N PHE A 161 -12.00 -6.25 -4.63
CA PHE A 161 -11.27 -5.10 -5.13
C PHE A 161 -9.79 -5.26 -4.88
N THR A 162 -9.00 -5.07 -5.93
CA THR A 162 -7.56 -5.32 -5.94
C THR A 162 -6.85 -4.21 -6.69
N VAL A 163 -5.52 -4.16 -6.59
CA VAL A 163 -4.66 -3.36 -7.50
C VAL A 163 -4.97 -1.87 -7.49
N PRO A 164 -5.00 -1.22 -6.31
CA PRO A 164 -5.21 0.21 -6.30
C PRO A 164 -4.03 0.91 -7.00
N ASP A 165 -4.34 2.00 -7.67
CA ASP A 165 -3.39 3.05 -8.03
C ASP A 165 -3.99 4.40 -7.66
N ILE A 166 -3.14 5.38 -7.36
CA ILE A 166 -3.55 6.67 -6.81
C ILE A 166 -2.71 7.81 -7.36
N ALA A 167 -3.35 8.96 -7.56
CA ALA A 167 -2.70 10.23 -7.87
C ALA A 167 -3.40 11.39 -7.15
N ALA A 168 -2.65 12.43 -6.79
CA ALA A 168 -3.22 13.70 -6.31
C ALA A 168 -3.29 14.71 -7.47
N ASP A 169 -4.37 15.49 -7.51
CA ASP A 169 -4.42 16.69 -8.33
C ASP A 169 -3.85 17.92 -7.59
N SER A 170 -3.77 19.05 -8.28
CA SER A 170 -3.23 20.30 -7.72
C SER A 170 -4.09 20.93 -6.63
N THR A 171 -5.28 20.40 -6.36
CA THR A 171 -6.22 20.89 -5.34
C THR A 171 -6.23 20.01 -4.08
N GLY A 172 -5.42 18.94 -4.06
CA GLY A 172 -5.40 17.96 -2.96
C GLY A 172 -6.48 16.90 -3.07
N HIS A 173 -7.19 16.79 -4.20
CA HIS A 173 -8.10 15.67 -4.43
C HIS A 173 -7.30 14.44 -4.86
N HIS A 174 -7.64 13.29 -4.28
CA HIS A 174 -6.99 12.03 -4.61
C HIS A 174 -7.87 11.21 -5.55
N HIS A 175 -7.31 10.84 -6.68
CA HIS A 175 -7.94 10.04 -7.73
C HIS A 175 -7.46 8.60 -7.61
N LEU A 176 -8.40 7.68 -7.42
CA LEU A 176 -8.11 6.26 -7.25
C LEU A 176 -8.66 5.48 -8.45
N VAL A 177 -7.89 4.52 -8.91
CA VAL A 177 -8.35 3.47 -9.81
C VAL A 177 -8.05 2.10 -9.22
N TRP A 178 -8.89 1.11 -9.51
CA TRP A 178 -8.68 -0.25 -9.03
C TRP A 178 -9.40 -1.27 -9.90
N ALA A 179 -8.97 -2.53 -9.78
CA ALA A 179 -9.62 -3.67 -10.39
C ALA A 179 -10.70 -4.26 -9.46
N GLY A 180 -11.78 -4.78 -10.03
CA GLY A 180 -12.71 -5.68 -9.35
C GLY A 180 -12.73 -7.03 -10.02
N GLY A 181 -12.21 -8.03 -9.30
CA GLY A 181 -12.07 -9.42 -9.72
C GLY A 181 -10.63 -9.82 -9.98
N LEU A 182 -10.44 -11.12 -10.21
CA LEU A 182 -9.14 -11.72 -10.53
C LEU A 182 -9.26 -12.54 -11.82
N GLY A 183 -8.22 -12.50 -12.67
CA GLY A 183 -8.19 -13.27 -13.91
C GLY A 183 -9.07 -12.66 -15.00
N SER A 184 -10.08 -13.40 -15.49
CA SER A 184 -10.97 -12.94 -16.56
C SER A 184 -12.23 -12.26 -16.03
N GLY A 185 -12.75 -11.27 -16.75
CA GLY A 185 -13.98 -10.57 -16.38
C GLY A 185 -13.76 -9.46 -15.35
N VAL A 186 -12.53 -8.95 -15.26
CA VAL A 186 -12.14 -7.91 -14.31
C VAL A 186 -12.67 -6.55 -14.76
N ASN A 187 -13.30 -5.84 -13.84
CA ASN A 187 -13.81 -4.50 -14.08
C ASN A 187 -12.79 -3.46 -13.59
N LEU A 188 -12.67 -2.34 -14.30
CA LEU A 188 -11.86 -1.20 -13.87
C LEU A 188 -12.78 -0.13 -13.28
N TYR A 189 -12.44 0.35 -12.10
CA TYR A 189 -13.19 1.35 -11.35
C TYR A 189 -12.37 2.60 -11.12
N TYR A 190 -13.09 3.68 -10.83
CA TYR A 190 -12.55 4.98 -10.44
C TYR A 190 -13.38 5.58 -9.32
N SER A 191 -12.73 6.30 -8.41
CA SER A 191 -13.39 7.26 -7.53
C SER A 191 -12.39 8.30 -7.04
N GLU A 192 -12.92 9.32 -6.40
CA GLU A 192 -12.13 10.33 -5.71
C GLU A 192 -12.24 10.11 -4.20
N ILE A 193 -11.17 10.43 -3.46
CA ILE A 193 -11.21 10.51 -2.00
C ILE A 193 -10.71 11.88 -1.57
N SER A 194 -11.39 12.44 -0.57
CA SER A 194 -10.93 13.64 0.13
C SER A 194 -11.10 13.44 1.64
N ALA A 195 -10.28 14.14 2.43
CA ALA A 195 -10.42 14.14 3.88
C ALA A 195 -11.79 14.64 4.35
N ALA A 196 -12.43 15.53 3.58
CA ALA A 196 -13.70 16.15 3.95
C ALA A 196 -14.92 15.25 3.68
N SER A 197 -14.90 14.47 2.61
CA SER A 197 -16.07 13.70 2.14
C SER A 197 -15.88 12.18 2.16
N GLY A 198 -14.68 11.69 2.41
CA GLY A 198 -14.35 10.29 2.20
C GLY A 198 -14.43 9.90 0.72
N LEU A 199 -14.66 8.62 0.45
CA LEU A 199 -14.76 8.09 -0.92
C LEU A 199 -16.02 8.60 -1.61
N ALA A 200 -15.86 9.18 -2.79
CA ALA A 200 -16.95 9.60 -3.65
C ALA A 200 -17.65 8.38 -4.31
N ALA A 201 -18.71 8.66 -5.07
CA ALA A 201 -19.43 7.63 -5.80
C ALA A 201 -18.51 6.90 -6.79
N VAL A 202 -18.48 5.57 -6.69
CA VAL A 202 -17.65 4.71 -7.54
C VAL A 202 -18.18 4.73 -8.98
N THR A 203 -17.28 5.03 -9.92
CA THR A 203 -17.53 4.99 -11.36
C THR A 203 -16.92 3.73 -11.95
N LEU A 204 -17.70 2.98 -12.73
CA LEU A 204 -17.20 1.88 -13.54
C LEU A 204 -16.59 2.42 -14.84
N LEU A 205 -15.27 2.37 -14.96
CA LEU A 205 -14.56 2.82 -16.17
C LEU A 205 -14.64 1.81 -17.30
N LYS A 206 -14.50 0.52 -16.99
CA LYS A 206 -14.49 -0.55 -18.00
C LYS A 206 -15.01 -1.87 -17.45
N GLN A 207 -15.84 -2.55 -18.25
CA GLN A 207 -16.25 -3.92 -18.00
C GLN A 207 -15.41 -4.94 -18.76
N GLY A 208 -15.20 -6.12 -18.15
CA GLY A 208 -14.81 -7.34 -18.85
C GLY A 208 -13.36 -7.39 -19.36
N GLY A 209 -12.42 -6.87 -18.57
CA GLY A 209 -10.99 -6.98 -18.81
C GLY A 209 -10.41 -8.34 -18.41
N THR A 210 -9.09 -8.48 -18.62
CA THR A 210 -8.29 -9.58 -18.08
C THR A 210 -7.17 -9.00 -17.27
N ASP A 211 -7.00 -9.50 -16.07
CA ASP A 211 -5.95 -9.12 -15.15
C ASP A 211 -4.98 -10.28 -14.95
N PHE A 212 -3.69 -9.97 -14.92
CA PHE A 212 -2.61 -10.93 -14.78
C PHE A 212 -1.71 -10.44 -13.64
N PHE A 213 -2.01 -10.87 -12.41
CA PHE A 213 -1.05 -10.85 -11.30
C PHE A 213 -0.15 -12.07 -11.32
#